data_AF-A0A7S2J3X3-F1
#
_entry.id   AF-A0A7S2J3X3-F1
#
_cell.length_a   1.000
_cell.length_b   1.000
_cell.length_c   1.000
_cell.angle_alpha   90.00
_cell.angle_beta   90.00
_cell.angle_gamma   90.00
#
_symmetry.space_group_name_H-M   'P 1'
#
loop_
_entity.id
_entity.type
_entity.pdbx_description
1 polymer ?
#
loop_
_entity_poly.entity_id
_entity_poly.type
_entity_poly.pdbx_seq_one_letter_code
_entity_poly.pdbx_strand_id
1 'polypeptide(L)'
;ELVLSWKSARILRGDLALLEPGGWLNDRCITFYFAWLAAQHGDAVGRVLFLSAETAFWLLNEDDPEDLADAAEGLELREKDLFICPLNDETNLERANGGSHWSLLVARADGPELRCTYFDSMATGCLAAARQLAAKLAALRPAAAG
;
A
#
# COMPACT_ATOMS: atom_id res chain seq x y z
N GLU A 1 -18.59 -9.70 -13.62
CA GLU A 1 -17.91 -10.83 -14.28
C GLU A 1 -16.42 -10.75 -14.01
N LEU A 2 -15.77 -11.85 -13.62
CA LEU A 2 -14.33 -11.93 -13.45
C LEU A 2 -13.65 -11.95 -14.82
N VAL A 3 -12.67 -11.08 -15.05
CA VAL A 3 -11.91 -11.02 -16.30
C VAL A 3 -10.50 -11.58 -16.11
N LEU A 4 -9.86 -11.26 -14.98
CA LEU A 4 -8.52 -11.73 -14.66
C LEU A 4 -8.42 -12.11 -13.19
N SER A 5 -7.76 -13.25 -12.93
CA SER A 5 -7.34 -13.67 -11.59
C SER A 5 -5.85 -13.99 -11.67
N TRP A 6 -5.02 -13.21 -11.00
CA TRP A 6 -3.57 -13.37 -11.07
C TRP A 6 -2.92 -13.06 -9.72
N LYS A 7 -2.27 -14.07 -9.14
CA LYS A 7 -1.77 -14.04 -7.75
C LYS A 7 -2.90 -13.60 -6.79
N SER A 8 -2.66 -12.59 -5.96
CA SER A 8 -3.63 -11.99 -5.05
C SER A 8 -4.58 -10.99 -5.71
N ALA A 9 -4.34 -10.60 -6.96
CA ALA A 9 -5.13 -9.59 -7.65
C ALA A 9 -6.25 -10.19 -8.50
N ARG A 10 -7.42 -9.54 -8.45
CA ARG A 10 -8.61 -9.93 -9.24
C ARG A 10 -9.17 -8.69 -9.91
N ILE A 11 -9.37 -8.76 -11.22
CA ILE A 11 -9.98 -7.69 -12.02
C ILE A 11 -11.30 -8.20 -12.58
N LEU A 12 -12.37 -7.47 -12.29
CA LEU A 12 -13.70 -7.67 -12.84
C LEU A 12 -13.89 -6.78 -14.08
N ARG A 13 -14.88 -7.12 -14.91
CA ARG A 13 -15.22 -6.35 -16.11
C ARG A 13 -15.55 -4.88 -15.77
N GLY A 14 -16.17 -4.63 -14.62
CA GLY A 14 -16.46 -3.27 -14.15
C GLY A 14 -15.21 -2.46 -13.81
N ASP A 15 -14.15 -3.11 -13.32
CA ASP A 15 -12.90 -2.43 -12.96
C ASP A 15 -12.16 -1.94 -14.23
N LEU A 16 -12.24 -2.71 -15.33
CA LEU A 16 -11.63 -2.30 -16.60
C LEU A 16 -12.23 -1.02 -17.17
N ALA A 17 -13.53 -0.79 -16.96
CA ALA A 17 -14.18 0.44 -17.42
C ALA A 17 -13.64 1.69 -16.71
N LEU A 18 -13.01 1.54 -15.53
CA LEU A 18 -12.40 2.64 -14.78
C LEU A 18 -11.05 3.09 -15.36
N LEU A 19 -10.46 2.29 -16.27
CA LEU A 19 -9.19 2.63 -16.94
C LEU A 19 -9.37 3.61 -18.10
N GLU A 20 -10.61 3.83 -18.55
CA GLU A 20 -10.93 4.81 -19.58
C GLU A 20 -10.78 6.24 -19.04
N PRO A 21 -10.49 7.25 -19.89
CA PRO A 21 -10.33 8.63 -19.46
C PRO A 21 -11.52 9.14 -18.62
N GLY A 22 -11.22 9.74 -17.47
CA GLY A 22 -12.22 10.23 -16.52
C GLY A 22 -12.74 9.18 -15.54
N GLY A 23 -12.33 7.91 -15.70
CA GLY A 23 -12.56 6.86 -14.71
C GLY A 23 -11.73 7.05 -13.45
N TRP A 24 -12.34 6.78 -12.31
CA TRP A 24 -11.67 6.79 -11.01
C TRP A 24 -11.19 5.39 -10.69
N LEU A 25 -9.88 5.19 -10.57
CA LEU A 25 -9.31 3.90 -10.20
C LEU A 25 -9.78 3.50 -8.80
N ASN A 26 -10.14 2.23 -8.66
CA ASN A 26 -10.45 1.62 -7.36
C ASN A 26 -9.28 0.78 -6.85
N ASP A 27 -9.46 0.23 -5.65
CA ASP A 27 -8.48 -0.62 -4.95
C ASP A 27 -7.98 -1.75 -5.84
N ARG A 28 -8.88 -2.44 -6.55
CA ARG A 28 -8.52 -3.57 -7.43
C ARG A 28 -7.58 -3.15 -8.55
N CYS A 29 -7.80 -1.98 -9.15
CA CYS A 29 -6.92 -1.47 -10.21
C CYS A 29 -5.52 -1.18 -9.68
N ILE A 30 -5.42 -0.51 -8.52
CA ILE A 30 -4.14 -0.16 -7.89
C ILE A 30 -3.42 -1.42 -7.41
N THR A 31 -4.10 -2.29 -6.68
CA THR A 31 -3.58 -3.57 -6.17
C THR A 31 -3.10 -4.47 -7.30
N PHE A 32 -3.84 -4.56 -8.41
CA PHE A 32 -3.39 -5.32 -9.58
C PHE A 32 -2.10 -4.76 -10.16
N TYR A 33 -2.03 -3.44 -10.37
CA TYR A 33 -0.85 -2.82 -10.95
C TYR A 33 0.38 -2.99 -10.05
N PHE A 34 0.20 -2.89 -8.73
CA PHE A 34 1.26 -3.11 -7.75
C PHE A 34 1.73 -4.56 -7.70
N ALA A 35 0.81 -5.53 -7.74
CA ALA A 35 1.16 -6.93 -7.90
C ALA A 35 1.94 -7.18 -9.20
N TRP A 36 1.58 -6.47 -10.27
CA TRP A 36 2.25 -6.56 -11.58
C TRP A 36 3.68 -6.02 -11.49
N LEU A 37 3.87 -4.83 -10.94
CA LEU A 37 5.17 -4.25 -10.68
C LEU A 37 6.02 -5.15 -9.79
N ALA A 38 5.45 -5.73 -8.74
CA ALA A 38 6.16 -6.68 -7.88
C ALA A 38 6.63 -7.93 -8.64
N ALA A 39 5.90 -8.40 -9.65
CA ALA A 39 6.35 -9.52 -10.47
C ALA A 39 7.38 -9.15 -11.55
N GLN A 40 7.32 -7.92 -12.09
CA GLN A 40 8.27 -7.45 -13.11
C GLN A 40 9.57 -6.93 -12.51
N HIS A 41 9.48 -6.30 -11.34
CA HIS A 41 10.53 -5.46 -10.75
C HIS A 41 10.72 -5.72 -9.25
N GLY A 42 9.94 -6.60 -8.63
CA GLY A 42 10.29 -7.10 -7.31
C GLY A 42 11.68 -7.73 -7.41
N ASP A 43 12.64 -7.16 -6.67
CA ASP A 43 14.03 -7.58 -6.74
C ASP A 43 14.12 -9.10 -6.53
N ALA A 44 15.07 -9.76 -7.20
CA ALA A 44 15.30 -11.21 -7.05
C ALA A 44 15.55 -11.64 -5.59
N VAL A 45 15.80 -10.67 -4.71
CA VAL A 45 16.11 -10.82 -3.27
C VAL A 45 14.93 -10.43 -2.37
N GLY A 46 13.77 -10.04 -2.92
CA GLY A 46 12.53 -9.85 -2.15
C GLY A 46 12.51 -8.65 -1.19
N ARG A 47 13.27 -7.58 -1.47
CA ARG A 47 13.43 -6.42 -0.56
C ARG A 47 12.50 -5.23 -0.82
N VAL A 48 11.72 -5.27 -1.90
CA VAL A 48 10.73 -4.23 -2.23
C VAL A 48 9.35 -4.78 -1.93
N LEU A 49 8.59 -4.06 -1.09
CA LEU A 49 7.20 -4.39 -0.76
C LEU A 49 6.26 -3.38 -1.42
N PHE A 50 5.40 -3.89 -2.30
CA PHE A 50 4.26 -3.16 -2.82
C PHE A 50 3.02 -3.56 -2.00
N LEU A 51 2.50 -2.64 -1.20
CA LEU A 51 1.27 -2.90 -0.43
C LEU A 51 0.05 -2.86 -1.35
N SER A 52 -0.87 -3.79 -1.16
CA SER A 52 -2.21 -3.66 -1.74
C SER A 52 -2.92 -2.43 -1.15
N ALA A 53 -3.86 -1.85 -1.89
CA ALA A 53 -4.69 -0.75 -1.41
C ALA A 53 -5.42 -1.13 -0.11
N GLU A 54 -5.95 -2.35 -0.06
CA GLU A 54 -6.66 -2.90 1.08
C GLU A 54 -5.75 -3.07 2.30
N THR A 55 -4.52 -3.59 2.10
CA THR A 55 -3.54 -3.75 3.19
C THR A 55 -3.05 -2.41 3.71
N ALA A 56 -2.80 -1.43 2.83
CA ALA A 56 -2.37 -0.09 3.27
C ALA A 56 -3.47 0.61 4.07
N PHE A 57 -4.73 0.51 3.62
CA PHE A 57 -5.88 1.03 4.33
C PHE A 57 -6.10 0.31 5.66
N TRP A 58 -5.97 -1.01 5.72
CA TRP A 58 -6.07 -1.77 6.96
C TRP A 58 -4.97 -1.40 7.95
N LEU A 59 -3.70 -1.37 7.53
CA LEU A 59 -2.58 -0.96 8.40
C LEU A 59 -2.76 0.45 8.95
N LEU A 60 -3.33 1.37 8.16
CA LEU A 60 -3.64 2.71 8.62
C LEU A 60 -4.62 2.71 9.80
N ASN A 61 -5.65 1.86 9.76
CA ASN A 61 -6.78 1.89 10.68
C ASN A 61 -6.70 0.84 11.80
N GLU A 62 -5.83 -0.16 11.70
CA GLU A 62 -5.64 -1.18 12.74
C GLU A 62 -4.74 -0.66 13.87
N ASP A 63 -5.19 -0.79 15.12
CA ASP A 63 -4.44 -0.31 16.28
C ASP A 63 -4.15 -1.43 17.30
N ASP A 64 -4.68 -2.65 17.09
CA ASP A 64 -4.35 -3.80 17.94
C ASP A 64 -2.86 -4.21 17.75
N PRO A 65 -2.05 -4.23 18.82
CA PRO A 65 -0.63 -4.56 18.71
C PRO A 65 -0.33 -5.99 18.26
N GLU A 66 -1.20 -6.96 18.58
CA GLU A 66 -1.02 -8.36 18.18
C GLU A 66 -1.29 -8.51 16.68
N ASP A 67 -2.40 -7.96 16.19
CA ASP A 67 -2.74 -7.98 14.76
C ASP A 67 -1.68 -7.26 13.91
N LEU A 68 -1.17 -6.12 14.39
CA LEU A 68 -0.10 -5.39 13.72
C LEU A 68 1.23 -6.15 13.71
N ALA A 69 1.55 -6.89 14.79
CA ALA A 69 2.74 -7.73 14.85
C ALA A 69 2.64 -8.91 13.87
N ASP A 70 1.49 -9.57 13.82
CA ASP A 70 1.21 -10.67 12.89
C ASP A 70 1.30 -10.19 11.42
N ALA A 71 0.74 -9.01 11.13
CA ALA A 71 0.86 -8.39 9.82
C ALA A 71 2.31 -8.04 9.48
N ALA A 72 3.09 -7.56 10.45
CA ALA A 72 4.50 -7.24 10.24
C ALA A 72 5.33 -8.48 9.90
N GLU A 73 5.03 -9.62 10.54
CA GLU A 73 5.65 -10.91 10.23
C GLU A 73 5.20 -11.43 8.85
N GLY A 74 3.89 -11.44 8.58
CA GLY A 74 3.33 -11.92 7.31
C GLY A 74 3.75 -11.10 6.08
N LEU A 75 4.06 -9.81 6.27
CA LEU A 75 4.59 -8.93 5.23
C LEU A 75 6.13 -8.91 5.19
N GLU A 76 6.78 -9.65 6.10
CA GLU A 76 8.24 -9.73 6.24
C GLU A 76 8.89 -8.34 6.34
N LEU A 77 8.27 -7.38 7.06
CA LEU A 77 8.66 -5.96 7.00
C LEU A 77 10.14 -5.72 7.34
N ARG A 78 10.72 -6.56 8.20
CA ARG A 78 12.14 -6.52 8.59
C ARG A 78 13.08 -6.69 7.41
N GLU A 79 12.68 -7.50 6.43
CA GLU A 79 13.52 -7.85 5.27
C GLU A 79 13.33 -6.89 4.10
N LYS A 80 12.41 -5.93 4.23
CA LYS A 80 12.14 -4.94 3.19
C LYS A 80 12.95 -3.68 3.42
N ASP A 81 13.56 -3.21 2.33
CA ASP A 81 14.32 -1.96 2.27
C ASP A 81 13.51 -0.83 1.64
N LEU A 82 12.45 -1.16 0.89
CA LEU A 82 11.61 -0.19 0.20
C LEU A 82 10.13 -0.58 0.26
N PHE A 83 9.31 0.33 0.75
CA PHE A 83 7.87 0.19 0.87
C PHE A 83 7.20 1.16 -0.11
N ILE A 84 6.32 0.63 -0.95
CA ILE A 84 5.52 1.37 -1.92
C ILE A 84 4.07 1.22 -1.50
N CYS A 85 3.49 2.28 -0.95
CA CYS A 85 2.21 2.24 -0.25
C CYS A 85 1.20 3.18 -0.92
N PRO A 86 0.13 2.66 -1.53
CA PRO A 86 -0.94 3.52 -2.02
C PRO A 86 -1.73 4.09 -0.83
N LEU A 87 -2.21 5.31 -0.97
CA LEU A 87 -2.99 6.00 0.04
C LEU A 87 -4.28 6.54 -0.57
N ASN A 88 -5.37 6.40 0.16
CA ASN A 88 -6.66 6.97 -0.16
C ASN A 88 -7.09 7.93 0.96
N ASP A 89 -7.88 8.95 0.62
CA ASP A 89 -8.42 9.93 1.58
C ASP A 89 -9.70 9.46 2.30
N GLU A 90 -10.21 8.27 2.00
CA GLU A 90 -11.31 7.66 2.74
C GLU A 90 -10.91 7.40 4.20
N THR A 91 -11.85 7.65 5.11
CA THR A 91 -11.69 7.42 6.56
C THR A 91 -12.75 6.49 7.13
N ASN A 92 -13.77 6.15 6.35
CA ASN A 92 -14.87 5.29 6.77
C ASN A 92 -14.60 3.83 6.37
N LEU A 93 -14.28 3.00 7.38
CA LEU A 93 -14.03 1.56 7.25
C LEU A 93 -15.23 0.76 6.70
N GLU A 94 -16.46 1.24 6.91
CA GLU A 94 -17.68 0.54 6.48
C GLU A 94 -18.11 0.89 5.05
N ARG A 95 -17.48 1.91 4.45
CA ARG A 95 -17.87 2.41 3.12
C ARG A 95 -17.01 1.77 2.03
N ALA A 96 -17.63 0.87 1.26
CA ALA A 96 -17.04 0.35 0.04
C ALA A 96 -16.90 1.46 -1.04
N ASN A 97 -15.79 1.42 -1.79
CA ASN A 97 -15.47 2.38 -2.86
C ASN A 97 -15.54 3.85 -2.39
N GLY A 98 -15.06 4.06 -1.17
CA GLY A 98 -14.93 5.37 -0.58
C GLY A 98 -13.75 6.18 -1.14
N GLY A 99 -13.66 7.42 -0.68
CA GLY A 99 -12.57 8.31 -1.06
C GLY A 99 -12.75 9.01 -2.39
N SER A 100 -11.98 10.06 -2.55
CA SER A 100 -11.95 10.98 -3.68
C SER A 100 -10.54 11.37 -4.08
N HIS A 101 -9.51 10.70 -3.56
CA HIS A 101 -8.14 10.97 -4.00
C HIS A 101 -7.19 9.81 -3.69
N TRP A 102 -6.27 9.56 -4.63
CA TRP A 102 -5.16 8.64 -4.43
C TRP A 102 -3.84 9.40 -4.36
N SER A 103 -2.96 8.98 -3.47
CA SER A 103 -1.57 9.42 -3.42
C SER A 103 -0.64 8.25 -3.08
N LEU A 104 0.66 8.50 -3.02
CA LEU A 104 1.67 7.47 -2.83
C LEU A 104 2.66 7.85 -1.74
N LEU A 105 2.85 6.94 -0.77
CA LEU A 105 3.98 7.00 0.15
C LEU A 105 5.05 6.01 -0.32
N VAL A 106 6.28 6.49 -0.43
CA VAL A 106 7.48 5.68 -0.62
C VAL A 106 8.34 5.80 0.62
N ALA A 107 8.49 4.72 1.38
CA ALA A 107 9.37 4.69 2.55
C ALA A 107 10.58 3.79 2.26
N ARG A 108 11.78 4.30 2.48
CA ARG A 108 13.03 3.57 2.25
C ARG A 108 13.81 3.45 3.55
N ALA A 109 14.35 2.27 3.80
CA ALA A 109 15.29 2.02 4.87
C ALA A 109 16.53 2.93 4.78
N ASP A 110 16.84 3.61 5.87
CA ASP A 110 18.05 4.39 6.08
C ASP A 110 18.64 3.99 7.45
N GLY A 111 19.28 2.82 7.48
CA GLY A 111 19.64 2.14 8.72
C GLY A 111 18.40 1.72 9.54
N PRO A 112 18.30 2.08 10.83
CA PRO A 112 17.13 1.79 11.65
C PRO A 112 15.92 2.68 11.35
N GLU A 113 16.11 3.77 10.59
CA GLU A 113 15.05 4.72 10.29
C GLU A 113 14.43 4.48 8.90
N LEU A 114 13.29 5.13 8.64
CA LEU A 114 12.66 5.18 7.33
C LEU A 114 12.69 6.60 6.78
N ARG A 115 13.38 6.78 5.65
CA ARG A 115 13.28 7.99 4.84
C ARG A 115 12.03 7.92 3.97
N CYS A 116 11.07 8.80 4.23
CA CYS A 116 9.78 8.81 3.56
C CYS A 116 9.69 9.94 2.52
N THR A 117 9.22 9.61 1.32
CA THR A 117 8.86 10.58 0.27
C THR A 117 7.39 10.41 -0.06
N TYR A 118 6.67 11.53 -0.08
CA TYR A 118 5.24 11.58 -0.38
C TYR A 118 5.04 12.15 -1.78
N PHE A 119 4.27 11.44 -2.61
CA PHE A 119 3.93 11.86 -3.96
C PHE A 119 2.42 12.05 -4.06
N ASP A 120 2.03 13.24 -4.48
CA ASP A 120 0.62 13.60 -4.59
C ASP A 120 0.42 14.57 -5.76
N SER A 121 -0.44 14.18 -6.70
CA SER A 121 -0.80 14.98 -7.88
C SER A 121 -1.72 16.17 -7.55
N MET A 122 -2.27 16.24 -6.33
CA MET A 122 -3.13 17.31 -5.80
C MET A 122 -2.50 17.98 -4.55
N ALA A 123 -1.18 17.88 -4.40
CA ALA A 123 -0.36 18.42 -3.31
C ALA A 123 -0.42 17.69 -1.96
N THR A 124 -1.53 17.74 -1.21
CA THR A 124 -1.56 17.21 0.18
C THR A 124 -2.82 16.42 0.57
N GLY A 125 -3.56 15.87 -0.39
CA GLY A 125 -4.86 15.21 -0.21
C GLY A 125 -4.85 14.04 0.78
N CYS A 126 -3.75 13.29 0.92
CA CYS A 126 -3.62 12.22 1.92
C CYS A 126 -2.38 12.36 2.83
N LEU A 127 -1.85 13.58 3.02
CA LEU A 127 -0.59 13.78 3.76
C LEU A 127 -0.66 13.30 5.22
N ALA A 128 -1.82 13.44 5.87
CA ALA A 128 -2.03 12.96 7.24
C ALA A 128 -1.92 11.43 7.32
N ALA A 129 -2.62 10.72 6.42
CA ALA A 129 -2.52 9.27 6.29
C ALA A 129 -1.08 8.84 5.96
N ALA A 130 -0.39 9.55 5.07
CA ALA A 130 1.02 9.25 4.76
C ALA A 130 1.93 9.28 5.99
N ARG A 131 1.76 10.29 6.86
CA ARG A 131 2.53 10.41 8.10
C ARG A 131 2.19 9.31 9.10
N GLN A 132 0.92 8.98 9.24
CA GLN A 132 0.46 7.91 10.13
C GLN A 132 0.99 6.54 9.68
N LEU A 133 0.87 6.20 8.40
CA LEU A 133 1.39 4.95 7.87
C LEU A 133 2.91 4.87 7.99
N ALA A 134 3.63 5.96 7.73
CA ALA A 134 5.07 6.03 7.91
C ALA A 134 5.49 5.74 9.38
N ALA A 135 4.77 6.30 10.34
CA ALA A 135 5.02 6.05 11.77
C ALA A 135 4.74 4.59 12.15
N LYS A 136 3.63 4.01 11.65
CA LYS A 136 3.32 2.59 11.87
C LYS A 136 4.38 1.67 11.27
N LEU A 137 4.79 1.91 10.02
CA LEU A 137 5.85 1.14 9.37
C LEU A 137 7.19 1.25 10.12
N ALA A 138 7.53 2.43 10.61
CA ALA A 138 8.75 2.62 11.40
C ALA A 138 8.71 1.87 12.74
N ALA A 139 7.55 1.83 13.40
CA ALA A 139 7.37 1.08 14.65
C ALA A 139 7.40 -0.44 14.42
N LEU A 140 6.82 -0.91 13.32
CA LEU A 140 6.69 -2.34 12.99
C LEU A 140 7.91 -2.95 12.32
N ARG A 141 8.84 -2.13 11.82
CA ARG A 141 10.13 -2.57 11.27
C ARG A 141 11.22 -2.40 12.33
N PRO A 142 11.39 -3.31 13.29
CA PRO A 142 12.48 -3.22 14.24
C PRO A 142 13.81 -3.31 13.49
N ALA A 143 14.83 -2.63 14.03
CA ALA A 143 16.18 -2.70 13.50
C ALA A 143 16.65 -4.16 13.45
N ALA A 144 17.35 -4.55 12.39
CA ALA A 144 18.02 -5.84 12.36
C ALA A 144 18.95 -5.92 13.58
N ALA A 145 18.76 -6.94 14.42
CA ALA A 145 19.75 -7.27 15.43
C ALA A 145 21.05 -7.60 14.67
N GLY A 146 22.07 -6.77 14.88
CA GLY A 146 23.36 -6.87 14.19
C GLY A 146 24.10 -8.17 14.44
#